data_AF-A0A7R9KGF7-F1
#
_entry.id   AF-A0A7R9KGF7-F1
#
_cell.length_a   1.000
_cell.length_b   1.000
_cell.length_c   1.000
_cell.angle_alpha   90.00
_cell.angle_beta   90.00
_cell.angle_gamma   90.00
#
_symmetry.space_group_name_H-M   'P 1'
#
loop_
_entity.id
_entity.type
_entity.pdbx_description
1 polymer ?
#
loop_
_entity_poly.entity_id
_entity_poly.type
_entity_poly.pdbx_seq_one_letter_code
_entity_poly.pdbx_strand_id
1 'polypeptide(L)'
;MFGGMQDFNYIHSNCFEITLELSCCKYPKETELQKEWLNNKESLLSYIEMVQMGVKGLVKDSVTGKAIEGATFKIDSIDHNVVTTNRGEYWRLALPGVYQMTASAVGYESLTKKDVVIKNTTAGTPLVLDFQLNPIGGQRYPSVNSPDAVPVVVDNHKSSQSSSSTPTASLTASTVGVATEGQHWAERWNQSVHNMTSKYDFRTKTEYKHHNYTDLKDYMQRLNAKYPHLTRLYSIGQSVESRDLMVLEIGITPGVHRPGVPEFKYVANMHGNEVIGRELLLLFSKYLLENYGIEPRITRLVNSTRIHLMPTYLGLPMLFSDEPLTLSLMPAPLRVFHLELALKGLNHATMHLGKSCPADCGIMNENFAYGITNGANWYALYGGMQDWNYLHTNCFELTLELGCRKYPYETDIEMFWNQNKRSLITFAEEVHKGVKGFVVDTEGHPVANATIRVEGIGHDVRSAADGDYWRLLIPGVYRITVFKKGFGSQTQSVIVTDGLAAQLNYTLESGFDRWSEKYDFGIGDNLVADTYMDNKRLHETLEQLATNNSNIVKIFSNRAPNRDTQEVKNFHRLKLRCRPPLAGLQHE
;
A
#
# COMPACT_ATOMS: atom_id res chain seq x y z
N MET A 1 29.52 -6.49 -1.77
CA MET A 1 30.94 -6.13 -1.52
C MET A 1 30.98 -5.43 -0.17
N PHE A 2 32.16 -5.31 0.45
CA PHE A 2 32.38 -4.44 1.61
C PHE A 2 33.60 -3.57 1.31
N GLY A 3 33.56 -2.29 1.68
CA GLY A 3 34.60 -1.31 1.36
C GLY A 3 34.39 -0.60 0.01
N GLY A 4 33.14 -0.41 -0.42
CA GLY A 4 32.80 0.46 -1.55
C GLY A 4 32.94 1.95 -1.22
N MET A 5 32.85 2.81 -2.25
CA MET A 5 32.81 4.28 -2.06
C MET A 5 31.60 4.69 -1.20
N GLN A 6 30.48 4.01 -1.41
CA GLN A 6 29.22 4.21 -0.70
C GLN A 6 29.36 3.83 0.78
N ASP A 7 30.01 2.70 1.08
CA ASP A 7 30.31 2.27 2.46
C ASP A 7 31.21 3.31 3.15
N PHE A 8 32.27 3.77 2.46
CA PHE A 8 33.18 4.78 2.97
C PHE A 8 32.46 6.11 3.26
N ASN A 9 31.65 6.60 2.32
CA ASN A 9 30.91 7.86 2.48
C ASN A 9 29.84 7.75 3.58
N TYR A 10 29.14 6.62 3.71
CA TYR A 10 28.14 6.38 4.76
C TYR A 10 28.74 6.28 6.17
N ILE A 11 29.98 5.78 6.30
CA ILE A 11 30.65 5.59 7.60
C ILE A 11 31.49 6.81 8.00
N HIS A 12 32.14 7.48 7.05
CA HIS A 12 33.13 8.54 7.31
C HIS A 12 32.68 9.95 6.90
N SER A 13 31.44 10.13 6.44
CA SER A 13 30.91 11.45 6.07
C SER A 13 29.41 11.57 6.36
N ASN A 14 28.87 12.79 6.23
CA ASN A 14 27.42 13.04 6.25
C ASN A 14 26.73 12.70 4.90
N CYS A 15 27.47 12.21 3.89
CA CYS A 15 26.95 12.00 2.54
C CYS A 15 26.32 10.62 2.38
N PHE A 16 25.06 10.59 1.92
CA PHE A 16 24.40 9.37 1.50
C PHE A 16 24.58 9.19 -0.02
N GLU A 17 25.59 8.43 -0.43
CA GLU A 17 25.87 8.13 -1.84
C GLU A 17 24.97 7.01 -2.36
N ILE A 18 24.49 7.15 -3.59
CA ILE A 18 23.95 6.04 -4.39
C ILE A 18 24.68 5.95 -5.72
N THR A 19 24.78 4.74 -6.27
CA THR A 19 25.29 4.51 -7.63
C THR A 19 24.14 4.21 -8.57
N LEU A 20 24.10 4.89 -9.72
CA LEU A 20 23.04 4.78 -10.70
C LEU A 20 23.53 4.03 -11.95
N GLU A 21 23.09 2.79 -12.14
CA GLU A 21 23.31 2.04 -13.39
C GLU A 21 22.25 2.44 -14.43
N LEU A 22 22.43 3.62 -15.03
CA LEU A 22 21.43 4.31 -15.87
C LEU A 22 21.09 3.63 -17.22
N SER A 23 21.78 2.56 -17.62
CA SER A 23 21.54 1.88 -18.90
C SER A 23 21.90 0.39 -18.87
N CYS A 24 21.16 -0.43 -19.63
CA CYS A 24 21.29 -1.90 -19.61
C CYS A 24 22.59 -2.43 -20.23
N CYS A 25 23.26 -1.65 -21.09
CA CYS A 25 24.65 -1.94 -21.47
C CYS A 25 25.55 -0.86 -20.89
N LYS A 26 26.60 -1.26 -20.16
CA LYS A 26 27.52 -0.35 -19.43
C LYS A 26 28.38 0.55 -20.31
N TYR A 27 28.20 0.48 -21.63
CA TYR A 27 28.75 1.36 -22.64
C TYR A 27 27.83 1.26 -23.88
N PRO A 28 26.74 2.04 -23.94
CA PRO A 28 25.84 2.08 -25.10
C PRO A 28 26.56 2.65 -26.34
N LYS A 29 25.92 2.59 -27.51
CA LYS A 29 26.43 3.28 -28.69
C LYS A 29 26.23 4.79 -28.55
N GLU A 30 27.05 5.56 -29.25
CA GLU A 30 26.99 7.03 -29.22
C GLU A 30 25.61 7.55 -29.70
N THR A 31 25.07 6.91 -30.74
CA THR A 31 23.70 7.10 -31.27
C THR A 31 22.57 6.74 -30.31
N GLU A 32 22.86 6.12 -29.16
CA GLU A 32 21.88 5.78 -28.13
C GLU A 32 21.94 6.78 -26.95
N LEU A 33 22.96 7.64 -26.87
CA LEU A 33 23.16 8.55 -25.74
C LEU A 33 22.02 9.54 -25.53
N GLN A 34 21.46 10.12 -26.60
CA GLN A 34 20.30 11.01 -26.50
C GLN A 34 19.08 10.29 -25.92
N LYS A 35 18.85 9.04 -26.32
CA LYS A 35 17.75 8.19 -25.82
C LYS A 35 17.98 7.81 -24.35
N GLU A 36 19.19 7.38 -23.98
CA GLU A 36 19.51 7.03 -22.60
C GLU A 36 19.48 8.27 -21.68
N TRP A 37 19.80 9.47 -22.17
CA TRP A 37 19.54 10.73 -21.46
C TRP A 37 18.05 10.96 -21.23
N LEU A 38 17.24 10.94 -22.29
CA LEU A 38 15.79 11.19 -22.20
C LEU A 38 15.08 10.17 -21.29
N ASN A 39 15.47 8.90 -21.33
CA ASN A 39 14.97 7.84 -20.43
C ASN A 39 15.21 8.17 -18.93
N ASN A 40 16.28 8.89 -18.62
CA ASN A 40 16.77 9.07 -17.25
C ASN A 40 16.61 10.49 -16.70
N LYS A 41 16.50 11.53 -17.55
CA LYS A 41 16.46 12.97 -17.18
C LYS A 41 15.54 13.23 -15.99
N GLU A 42 14.26 12.86 -16.10
CA GLU A 42 13.28 13.13 -15.03
C GLU A 42 13.53 12.34 -13.74
N SER A 43 14.12 11.14 -13.82
CA SER A 43 14.49 10.37 -12.63
C SER A 43 15.71 10.96 -11.93
N LEU A 44 16.66 11.54 -12.67
CA LEU A 44 17.81 12.26 -12.13
C LEU A 44 17.39 13.57 -11.47
N LEU A 45 16.52 14.35 -12.13
CA LEU A 45 15.98 15.61 -11.60
C LEU A 45 15.15 15.36 -10.33
N SER A 46 14.22 14.40 -10.37
CA SER A 46 13.44 13.97 -9.19
C SER A 46 14.34 13.58 -8.00
N TYR A 47 15.45 12.88 -8.27
CA TYR A 47 16.37 12.46 -7.21
C TYR A 47 17.13 13.65 -6.59
N ILE A 48 17.51 14.65 -7.40
CA ILE A 48 18.14 15.87 -6.91
C ILE A 48 17.15 16.70 -6.07
N GLU A 49 15.85 16.72 -6.40
CA GLU A 49 14.84 17.40 -5.58
C GLU A 49 14.65 16.76 -4.20
N MET A 50 14.83 15.44 -4.07
CA MET A 50 14.69 14.72 -2.80
C MET A 50 15.71 15.15 -1.73
N VAL A 51 16.79 15.87 -2.08
CA VAL A 51 17.71 16.45 -1.09
C VAL A 51 17.06 17.53 -0.20
N GLN A 52 15.87 18.02 -0.59
CA GLN A 52 15.04 18.94 0.21
C GLN A 52 14.02 18.22 1.11
N MET A 53 14.14 16.91 1.31
CA MET A 53 13.33 16.14 2.27
C MET A 53 13.96 16.09 3.67
N GLY A 54 13.17 15.71 4.68
CA GLY A 54 13.64 15.53 6.05
C GLY A 54 13.78 16.82 6.84
N VAL A 55 14.92 16.99 7.52
CA VAL A 55 15.18 18.07 8.48
C VAL A 55 16.57 18.70 8.28
N LYS A 56 16.68 20.01 8.47
CA LYS A 56 17.93 20.78 8.49
C LYS A 56 17.90 21.82 9.61
N GLY A 57 19.06 22.36 9.99
CA GLY A 57 19.11 23.43 10.98
C GLY A 57 20.52 23.82 11.38
N LEU A 58 20.60 24.71 12.37
CA LEU A 58 21.83 25.17 13.00
C LEU A 58 21.91 24.68 14.45
N VAL A 59 23.07 24.15 14.86
CA VAL A 59 23.41 23.93 16.28
C VAL A 59 24.32 25.05 16.75
N LYS A 60 23.93 25.73 17.83
CA LYS A 60 24.58 26.93 18.36
C LYS A 60 24.76 26.87 19.88
N ASP A 61 25.72 27.63 20.36
CA ASP A 61 25.94 27.95 21.78
C ASP A 61 24.84 28.93 22.23
N SER A 62 24.07 28.56 23.25
CA SER A 62 22.94 29.35 23.75
C SER A 62 23.35 30.67 24.42
N VAL A 63 24.62 30.82 24.81
CA VAL A 63 25.17 31.98 25.51
C VAL A 63 25.88 32.92 24.54
N THR A 64 26.69 32.40 23.61
CA THR A 64 27.44 33.25 22.66
C THR A 64 26.78 33.39 21.29
N GLY A 65 25.76 32.60 20.98
CA GLY A 65 25.07 32.56 19.68
C GLY A 65 25.92 32.01 18.53
N LYS A 66 27.16 31.58 18.81
CA LYS A 66 28.09 31.03 17.81
C LYS A 66 27.66 29.63 17.36
N ALA A 67 28.02 29.29 16.14
CA ALA A 67 27.95 27.93 15.63
C ALA A 67 28.79 26.95 16.47
N ILE A 68 28.28 25.73 16.66
CA ILE A 68 29.06 24.62 17.22
C ILE A 68 29.43 23.68 16.07
N GLU A 69 30.71 23.59 15.76
CA GLU A 69 31.28 22.64 14.78
C GLU A 69 31.41 21.24 15.38
N GLY A 70 31.16 20.19 14.59
CA GLY A 70 31.29 18.81 15.05
C GLY A 70 30.25 18.36 16.08
N ALA A 71 29.18 19.12 16.30
CA ALA A 71 28.04 18.69 17.11
C ALA A 71 27.30 17.55 16.42
N THR A 72 26.94 16.51 17.17
CA THR A 72 26.23 15.33 16.67
C THR A 72 24.73 15.58 16.70
N PHE A 73 24.07 15.38 15.56
CA PHE A 73 22.61 15.34 15.43
C PHE A 73 22.13 13.91 15.20
N LYS A 74 21.18 13.47 16.03
CA LYS A 74 20.60 12.12 16.05
C LYS A 74 19.08 12.18 15.89
N ILE A 75 18.53 11.22 15.14
CA ILE A 75 17.10 10.89 15.13
C ILE A 75 16.97 9.50 15.78
N ASP A 76 16.18 9.35 16.84
CA ASP A 76 16.28 8.17 17.71
C ASP A 76 15.85 6.84 17.06
N SER A 77 15.10 6.90 15.96
CA SER A 77 14.66 5.74 15.16
C SER A 77 15.50 5.48 13.89
N ILE A 78 16.65 6.16 13.72
CA ILE A 78 17.51 6.03 12.53
C ILE A 78 18.97 5.81 12.97
N ASP A 79 19.53 4.64 12.66
CA ASP A 79 20.88 4.24 13.06
C ASP A 79 21.99 4.81 12.16
N HIS A 80 22.02 6.14 12.05
CA HIS A 80 23.15 6.93 11.54
C HIS A 80 22.96 8.39 11.96
N ASN A 81 23.94 8.92 12.67
CA ASN A 81 24.01 10.31 13.12
C ASN A 81 24.80 11.16 12.10
N VAL A 82 24.54 12.46 12.04
CA VAL A 82 25.32 13.42 11.23
C VAL A 82 26.00 14.45 12.13
N VAL A 83 27.15 14.97 11.71
CA VAL A 83 27.90 16.01 12.43
C VAL A 83 27.78 17.39 11.78
N THR A 84 27.79 18.47 12.56
CA THR A 84 27.65 19.83 12.02
C THR A 84 28.89 20.34 11.29
N THR A 85 28.68 21.20 10.29
CA THR A 85 29.74 21.97 9.62
C THR A 85 30.38 23.00 10.56
N ASN A 86 31.46 23.63 10.12
CA ASN A 86 32.07 24.81 10.78
C ASN A 86 31.12 26.03 10.92
N ARG A 87 29.95 26.02 10.27
CA ARG A 87 28.87 27.01 10.45
C ARG A 87 27.73 26.50 11.34
N GLY A 88 27.91 25.33 11.97
CA GLY A 88 26.92 24.70 12.84
C GLY A 88 25.78 24.03 12.07
N GLU A 89 25.88 23.91 10.75
CA GLU A 89 24.80 23.43 9.89
C GLU A 89 24.73 21.91 9.88
N TYR A 90 23.52 21.37 9.90
CA TYR A 90 23.26 19.95 9.62
C TYR A 90 22.08 19.78 8.67
N TRP A 91 22.07 18.66 7.96
CA TRP A 91 20.98 18.18 7.12
C TRP A 91 20.84 16.67 7.34
N ARG A 92 19.59 16.18 7.46
CA ARG A 92 19.30 14.75 7.57
C ARG A 92 18.03 14.41 6.79
N LEU A 93 18.20 13.55 5.77
CA LEU A 93 17.08 12.93 5.08
C LEU A 93 16.28 12.06 6.06
N ALA A 94 14.99 12.27 6.10
CA ALA A 94 14.03 11.51 6.88
C ALA A 94 12.66 11.57 6.20
N LEU A 95 11.87 10.51 6.34
CA LEU A 95 10.53 10.43 5.75
C LEU A 95 9.52 11.25 6.58
N PRO A 96 8.32 11.54 6.04
CA PRO A 96 7.23 12.11 6.83
C PRO A 96 6.86 11.22 8.02
N GLY A 97 6.75 11.79 9.21
CA GLY A 97 6.57 11.05 10.45
C GLY A 97 6.75 11.91 11.70
N VAL A 98 6.65 11.28 12.87
CA VAL A 98 6.84 11.92 14.19
C VAL A 98 8.10 11.33 14.82
N TYR A 99 9.03 12.19 15.23
CA TYR A 99 10.37 11.79 15.65
C TYR A 99 10.78 12.43 16.99
N GLN A 100 11.67 11.72 17.70
CA GLN A 100 12.50 12.31 18.74
C GLN A 100 13.89 12.61 18.12
N MET A 101 14.37 13.83 18.32
CA MET A 101 15.59 14.35 17.69
C MET A 101 16.48 15.00 18.75
N THR A 102 17.77 14.65 18.77
CA THR A 102 18.71 15.10 19.79
C THR A 102 19.95 15.73 19.15
N ALA A 103 20.37 16.88 19.65
CA ALA A 103 21.68 17.47 19.34
C ALA A 103 22.58 17.44 20.59
N SER A 104 23.84 17.08 20.41
CA SER A 104 24.84 16.98 21.49
C SER A 104 26.24 17.41 21.02
N ALA A 105 27.04 17.93 21.94
CA ALA A 105 28.43 18.33 21.68
C ALA A 105 29.28 18.18 22.95
N VAL A 106 30.59 17.95 22.80
CA VAL A 106 31.51 17.85 23.94
C VAL A 106 31.57 19.19 24.66
N GLY A 107 31.33 19.19 25.97
CA GLY A 107 31.26 20.40 26.80
C GLY A 107 29.90 21.11 26.80
N TYR A 108 28.85 20.51 26.20
CA TYR A 108 27.50 21.08 26.16
C TYR A 108 26.42 20.11 26.65
N GLU A 109 25.37 20.66 27.27
CA GLU A 109 24.16 19.92 27.61
C GLU A 109 23.46 19.45 26.32
N SER A 110 23.11 18.17 26.26
CA SER A 110 22.42 17.60 25.09
C SER A 110 20.94 17.98 25.11
N LEU A 111 20.42 18.48 23.99
CA LEU A 111 19.04 18.93 23.86
C LEU A 111 18.24 17.97 22.97
N THR A 112 17.25 17.29 23.57
CA THR A 112 16.28 16.47 22.85
C THR A 112 14.98 17.23 22.63
N LYS A 113 14.50 17.25 21.40
CA LYS A 113 13.15 17.69 21.02
C LYS A 113 12.29 16.47 20.71
N LYS A 114 11.11 16.41 21.32
CA LYS A 114 10.13 15.32 21.16
C LYS A 114 9.01 15.74 20.21
N ASP A 115 8.28 14.73 19.73
CA ASP A 115 7.06 14.89 18.94
C ASP A 115 7.24 15.78 17.69
N VAL A 116 8.44 15.72 17.11
CA VAL A 116 8.83 16.55 15.97
C VAL A 116 8.22 15.99 14.70
N VAL A 117 7.22 16.69 14.16
CA VAL A 117 6.47 16.27 12.96
C VAL A 117 7.18 16.72 11.68
N ILE A 118 7.78 15.78 10.96
CA ILE A 118 8.15 15.97 9.54
C ILE A 118 6.88 15.75 8.72
N LYS A 119 6.39 16.80 8.05
CA LYS A 119 5.18 16.73 7.22
C LYS A 119 5.49 16.12 5.85
N ASN A 120 4.46 15.59 5.19
CA ASN A 120 4.56 15.22 3.78
C ASN A 120 4.65 16.48 2.92
N THR A 121 5.86 16.84 2.51
CA THR A 121 6.11 17.98 1.63
C THR A 121 6.19 17.51 0.17
N THR A 122 5.38 18.13 -0.68
CA THR A 122 5.74 18.29 -2.09
C THR A 122 7.09 19.02 -2.17
N ALA A 123 7.89 18.72 -3.20
CA ALA A 123 9.31 19.08 -3.25
C ALA A 123 9.56 20.58 -2.96
N GLY A 124 10.57 20.87 -2.12
CA GLY A 124 11.12 22.22 -1.96
C GLY A 124 11.56 22.63 -0.55
N THR A 125 10.91 22.14 0.53
CA THR A 125 11.18 22.65 1.89
C THR A 125 11.31 21.54 2.95
N PRO A 126 12.52 21.24 3.45
CA PRO A 126 12.71 20.38 4.62
C PRO A 126 12.39 21.16 5.90
N LEU A 127 12.07 20.45 6.98
CA LEU A 127 11.82 21.04 8.30
C LEU A 127 13.07 21.79 8.78
N VAL A 128 12.92 23.06 9.16
CA VAL A 128 14.00 23.85 9.79
C VAL A 128 13.89 23.71 11.31
N LEU A 129 14.94 23.22 11.96
CA LEU A 129 14.93 22.89 13.39
C LEU A 129 16.27 23.24 14.07
N ASP A 130 16.46 24.50 14.45
CA ASP A 130 17.67 24.92 15.16
C ASP A 130 17.75 24.38 16.59
N PHE A 131 18.96 24.13 17.09
CA PHE A 131 19.25 23.73 18.47
C PHE A 131 20.18 24.76 19.12
N GLN A 132 19.88 25.09 20.38
CA GLN A 132 20.69 25.97 21.23
C GLN A 132 21.15 25.13 22.42
N LEU A 133 22.45 24.86 22.53
CA LEU A 133 23.03 24.01 23.57
C LEU A 133 23.70 24.87 24.64
N ASN A 134 23.49 24.51 25.92
CA ASN A 134 24.10 25.21 27.05
C ASN A 134 25.51 24.67 27.33
N PRO A 135 26.54 25.51 27.53
CA PRO A 135 27.85 25.04 27.98
C PRO A 135 27.80 24.43 29.39
N ILE A 136 28.33 23.22 29.57
CA ILE A 136 28.48 22.56 30.88
C ILE A 136 29.70 23.17 31.59
N GLY A 137 29.52 24.33 32.22
CA GLY A 137 30.58 25.00 32.96
C GLY A 137 30.45 26.51 33.06
N GLY A 138 29.35 27.01 33.60
CA GLY A 138 29.11 28.44 33.80
C GLY A 138 29.97 29.11 34.89
N GLN A 139 31.29 29.16 34.72
CA GLN A 139 32.21 29.94 35.55
C GLN A 139 32.93 31.01 34.71
N ARG A 140 32.46 32.26 34.82
CA ARG A 140 33.27 33.42 34.40
C ARG A 140 34.41 33.58 35.40
N TYR A 141 35.66 33.59 34.95
CA TYR A 141 36.74 34.21 35.72
C TYR A 141 36.42 35.71 35.90
N PRO A 142 36.27 36.22 37.14
CA PRO A 142 36.12 37.66 37.35
C PRO A 142 37.46 38.35 37.11
N SER A 143 37.44 39.50 36.44
CA SER A 143 38.58 40.42 36.48
C SER A 143 38.75 40.94 37.91
N VAL A 144 39.95 40.79 38.48
CA VAL A 144 40.26 41.23 39.85
C VAL A 144 40.01 42.73 40.00
N ASN A 145 39.15 43.12 40.96
CA ASN A 145 39.41 44.25 41.87
C ASN A 145 38.36 44.39 42.99
N SER A 146 38.84 44.81 44.16
CA SER A 146 38.12 45.15 45.41
C SER A 146 37.42 44.00 46.17
N PRO A 147 37.63 43.87 47.50
CA PRO A 147 36.91 42.93 48.37
C PRO A 147 35.67 43.56 49.01
N ASP A 148 34.77 42.72 49.56
CA ASP A 148 34.38 42.79 50.98
C ASP A 148 33.51 41.59 51.46
N ALA A 149 33.61 41.29 52.76
CA ALA A 149 32.75 40.50 53.66
C ALA A 149 31.88 39.34 53.08
N VAL A 150 32.18 38.04 53.32
CA VAL A 150 32.08 37.21 54.57
C VAL A 150 30.71 36.49 54.73
N PRO A 151 30.64 35.20 55.19
CA PRO A 151 29.54 34.28 54.80
C PRO A 151 28.70 33.67 55.94
N VAL A 152 27.57 33.04 55.58
CA VAL A 152 26.70 32.18 56.42
C VAL A 152 26.19 31.02 55.52
N VAL A 153 26.67 29.77 55.65
CA VAL A 153 26.08 28.67 56.45
C VAL A 153 24.62 28.38 56.03
N VAL A 154 24.32 27.39 55.18
CA VAL A 154 24.11 25.94 55.50
C VAL A 154 22.88 25.78 56.43
N ASP A 155 21.82 25.02 56.10
CA ASP A 155 21.85 23.57 55.83
C ASP A 155 20.62 23.01 55.05
N ASN A 156 20.64 21.69 54.76
CA ASN A 156 19.52 20.90 54.22
C ASN A 156 18.93 19.95 55.30
N HIS A 157 17.59 19.90 55.48
CA HIS A 157 16.84 18.62 55.48
C HIS A 157 15.30 18.68 55.72
N LYS A 158 14.57 17.89 54.92
CA LYS A 158 13.45 16.96 55.24
C LYS A 158 12.23 17.40 56.10
N SER A 159 11.14 17.66 55.37
CA SER A 159 9.84 16.92 55.41
C SER A 159 8.96 16.79 56.68
N SER A 160 7.75 17.36 56.60
CA SER A 160 6.45 16.85 57.08
C SER A 160 5.32 17.51 56.24
N GLN A 161 4.25 16.83 55.80
CA GLN A 161 2.95 16.63 56.47
C GLN A 161 2.42 17.89 57.21
N SER A 162 1.22 18.42 56.98
CA SER A 162 0.05 18.03 56.14
C SER A 162 -0.79 19.32 55.78
N SER A 163 -2.05 19.39 55.31
CA SER A 163 -3.22 18.49 55.32
C SER A 163 -4.31 18.88 54.25
N SER A 164 -5.61 18.67 54.60
CA SER A 164 -6.91 19.07 54.03
C SER A 164 -7.04 20.42 53.29
N SER A 165 -8.04 20.67 52.41
CA SER A 165 -9.40 20.09 52.32
C SER A 165 -10.02 20.09 50.90
N THR A 166 -11.12 19.34 50.74
CA THR A 166 -12.00 19.30 49.55
C THR A 166 -12.83 20.59 49.37
N PRO A 167 -13.36 20.85 48.16
CA PRO A 167 -14.81 20.66 48.00
C PRO A 167 -15.19 19.80 46.78
N THR A 168 -16.30 19.09 46.90
CA THR A 168 -16.78 18.10 45.92
C THR A 168 -17.59 18.77 44.80
N ALA A 169 -17.31 18.42 43.54
CA ALA A 169 -18.17 18.75 42.39
C ALA A 169 -18.57 17.46 41.66
N SER A 170 -19.84 17.08 41.77
CA SER A 170 -20.38 15.85 41.15
C SER A 170 -20.72 16.07 39.67
N LEU A 171 -20.00 15.41 38.78
CA LEU A 171 -20.42 15.24 37.37
C LEU A 171 -21.06 13.87 37.20
N THR A 172 -22.39 13.84 37.14
CA THR A 172 -23.16 12.64 36.79
C THR A 172 -22.94 12.30 35.32
N ALA A 173 -22.23 11.20 35.04
CA ALA A 173 -22.13 10.65 33.70
C ALA A 173 -23.51 10.16 33.24
N SER A 174 -24.11 10.84 32.26
CA SER A 174 -25.39 10.46 31.67
C SER A 174 -25.21 9.28 30.72
N THR A 175 -25.39 8.06 31.24
CA THR A 175 -25.51 6.82 30.46
C THR A 175 -26.79 6.80 29.64
N VAL A 176 -26.83 7.56 28.55
CA VAL A 176 -27.83 7.42 27.49
C VAL A 176 -27.56 6.09 26.75
N GLY A 177 -28.54 5.20 26.75
CA GLY A 177 -28.32 3.78 26.48
C GLY A 177 -28.11 3.42 25.01
N VAL A 178 -26.91 2.93 24.67
CA VAL A 178 -26.62 2.25 23.40
C VAL A 178 -27.06 0.77 23.52
N ALA A 179 -28.38 0.53 23.62
CA ALA A 179 -28.91 -0.79 24.01
C ALA A 179 -30.30 -1.17 23.45
N THR A 180 -30.85 -0.46 22.45
CA THR A 180 -32.24 -0.73 21.96
C THR A 180 -32.42 -0.79 20.44
N GLU A 181 -31.58 -0.16 19.61
CA GLU A 181 -31.75 -0.21 18.14
C GLU A 181 -31.52 -1.61 17.54
N GLY A 182 -30.76 -2.46 18.25
CA GLY A 182 -30.38 -3.81 17.79
C GLY A 182 -31.52 -4.83 17.69
N GLN A 183 -32.72 -4.55 18.21
CA GLN A 183 -33.87 -5.46 18.15
C GLN A 183 -34.98 -5.00 17.18
N HIS A 184 -35.22 -3.70 17.05
CA HIS A 184 -36.36 -3.19 16.27
C HIS A 184 -36.24 -3.32 14.73
N TRP A 185 -35.05 -3.52 14.17
CA TRP A 185 -34.93 -3.83 12.74
C TRP A 185 -35.39 -5.27 12.42
N ALA A 186 -35.29 -6.20 13.39
CA ALA A 186 -35.62 -7.61 13.17
C ALA A 186 -37.13 -7.82 12.97
N GLU A 187 -37.92 -7.16 13.81
CA GLU A 187 -39.38 -7.25 13.83
C GLU A 187 -39.98 -6.60 12.58
N ARG A 188 -39.47 -5.43 12.17
CA ARG A 188 -39.98 -4.67 11.01
C ARG A 188 -39.71 -5.37 9.67
N TRP A 189 -38.62 -6.12 9.54
CA TRP A 189 -38.32 -6.87 8.30
C TRP A 189 -39.25 -8.08 8.12
N ASN A 190 -39.72 -8.69 9.21
CA ASN A 190 -40.34 -10.01 9.20
C ASN A 190 -41.76 -10.05 8.60
N GLN A 191 -42.41 -8.89 8.38
CA GLN A 191 -43.75 -8.81 7.79
C GLN A 191 -43.77 -8.26 6.34
N SER A 192 -42.78 -7.47 5.93
CA SER A 192 -42.81 -6.79 4.62
C SER A 192 -42.22 -7.61 3.46
N VAL A 193 -41.36 -8.58 3.73
CA VAL A 193 -40.52 -9.23 2.70
C VAL A 193 -40.95 -10.67 2.40
N HIS A 194 -41.99 -11.17 3.05
CA HIS A 194 -42.52 -12.52 2.84
C HIS A 194 -43.49 -12.65 1.65
N ASN A 195 -43.76 -11.56 0.92
CA ASN A 195 -44.95 -11.45 0.04
C ASN A 195 -44.71 -10.93 -1.39
N MET A 196 -43.46 -10.82 -1.87
CA MET A 196 -43.15 -10.50 -3.28
C MET A 196 -41.97 -11.36 -3.79
N THR A 197 -42.20 -12.04 -4.92
CA THR A 197 -41.29 -12.92 -5.72
C THR A 197 -40.37 -13.90 -4.97
N SER A 198 -40.40 -15.22 -5.21
CA SER A 198 -41.12 -16.06 -6.17
C SER A 198 -41.29 -17.48 -5.58
N LYS A 199 -42.31 -18.24 -6.00
CA LYS A 199 -42.62 -19.58 -5.42
C LYS A 199 -41.55 -20.65 -5.67
N TYR A 200 -40.60 -20.39 -6.59
CA TYR A 200 -39.47 -21.26 -6.91
C TYR A 200 -38.23 -20.40 -7.19
N ASP A 201 -37.06 -20.79 -6.67
CA ASP A 201 -35.77 -20.12 -6.90
C ASP A 201 -35.31 -20.22 -8.37
N PHE A 202 -35.52 -21.41 -8.95
CA PHE A 202 -35.06 -21.79 -10.27
C PHE A 202 -36.23 -21.81 -11.27
N ARG A 203 -35.93 -21.63 -12.55
CA ARG A 203 -36.94 -21.59 -13.63
C ARG A 203 -37.03 -22.91 -14.40
N THR A 204 -36.04 -23.78 -14.26
CA THR A 204 -36.12 -25.19 -14.69
C THR A 204 -35.81 -26.12 -13.50
N LYS A 205 -36.12 -27.42 -13.63
CA LYS A 205 -35.82 -28.43 -12.59
C LYS A 205 -34.35 -28.34 -12.18
N THR A 206 -34.09 -28.34 -10.88
CA THR A 206 -32.76 -28.42 -10.28
C THR A 206 -32.55 -29.82 -9.72
N GLU A 207 -31.30 -30.30 -9.79
CA GLU A 207 -30.87 -31.51 -9.12
C GLU A 207 -29.84 -31.11 -8.06
N TYR A 208 -30.09 -31.49 -6.82
CA TYR A 208 -29.18 -31.28 -5.69
C TYR A 208 -28.41 -32.59 -5.49
N LYS A 209 -27.17 -32.62 -5.97
CA LYS A 209 -26.28 -33.78 -6.00
C LYS A 209 -24.82 -33.31 -6.04
N HIS A 210 -23.88 -34.19 -5.72
CA HIS A 210 -22.46 -33.90 -5.87
C HIS A 210 -22.04 -34.11 -7.34
N HIS A 211 -21.46 -33.10 -7.97
CA HIS A 211 -20.96 -33.19 -9.34
C HIS A 211 -19.50 -33.65 -9.31
N ASN A 212 -19.17 -34.80 -9.89
CA ASN A 212 -17.76 -35.17 -10.14
C ASN A 212 -17.12 -34.20 -11.17
N TYR A 213 -15.84 -34.37 -11.51
CA TYR A 213 -15.17 -33.45 -12.44
C TYR A 213 -15.82 -33.40 -13.84
N THR A 214 -16.22 -34.55 -14.37
CA THR A 214 -16.91 -34.63 -15.68
C THR A 214 -18.28 -33.97 -15.62
N ASP A 215 -19.09 -34.31 -14.61
CA ASP A 215 -20.41 -33.72 -14.42
C ASP A 215 -20.35 -32.19 -14.26
N LEU A 216 -19.35 -31.69 -13.52
CA LEU A 216 -19.07 -30.26 -13.33
C LEU A 216 -18.67 -29.60 -14.66
N LYS A 217 -17.75 -30.21 -15.42
CA LYS A 217 -17.29 -29.71 -16.72
C LYS A 217 -18.46 -29.57 -17.68
N ASP A 218 -19.24 -30.64 -17.83
CA ASP A 218 -20.42 -30.65 -18.68
C ASP A 218 -21.49 -29.67 -18.20
N TYR A 219 -21.66 -29.47 -16.88
CA TYR A 219 -22.61 -28.51 -16.32
C TYR A 219 -22.24 -27.07 -16.67
N MET A 220 -20.97 -26.69 -16.45
CA MET A 220 -20.46 -25.35 -16.80
C MET A 220 -20.51 -25.13 -18.32
N GLN A 221 -20.17 -26.14 -19.13
CA GLN A 221 -20.30 -26.08 -20.59
C GLN A 221 -21.76 -25.92 -21.05
N ARG A 222 -22.72 -26.65 -20.46
CA ARG A 222 -24.15 -26.52 -20.74
C ARG A 222 -24.70 -25.15 -20.37
N LEU A 223 -24.29 -24.57 -19.23
CA LEU A 223 -24.66 -23.19 -18.88
C LEU A 223 -24.09 -22.19 -19.89
N ASN A 224 -22.80 -22.30 -20.24
CA ASN A 224 -22.16 -21.40 -21.20
C ASN A 224 -22.80 -21.47 -22.60
N ALA A 225 -23.12 -22.68 -23.08
CA ALA A 225 -23.79 -22.88 -24.36
C ALA A 225 -25.24 -22.38 -24.36
N LYS A 226 -25.93 -22.35 -23.21
CA LYS A 226 -27.30 -21.85 -23.07
C LYS A 226 -27.37 -20.32 -22.92
N TYR A 227 -26.34 -19.69 -22.34
CA TYR A 227 -26.31 -18.24 -22.06
C TYR A 227 -25.10 -17.50 -22.66
N PRO A 228 -24.68 -17.75 -23.92
CA PRO A 228 -23.40 -17.25 -24.46
C PRO A 228 -23.30 -15.72 -24.58
N HIS A 229 -24.39 -14.99 -24.41
CA HIS A 229 -24.45 -13.53 -24.39
C HIS A 229 -24.25 -12.94 -22.98
N LEU A 230 -24.21 -13.77 -21.94
CA LEU A 230 -23.95 -13.39 -20.54
C LEU A 230 -22.77 -14.15 -19.92
N THR A 231 -22.20 -15.13 -20.60
CA THR A 231 -21.23 -16.07 -20.02
C THR A 231 -19.99 -16.26 -20.86
N ARG A 232 -18.86 -16.51 -20.19
CA ARG A 232 -17.65 -17.03 -20.81
C ARG A 232 -16.97 -18.05 -19.89
N LEU A 233 -17.01 -19.31 -20.29
CA LEU A 233 -16.25 -20.39 -19.68
C LEU A 233 -14.81 -20.36 -20.20
N TYR A 234 -13.85 -20.31 -19.28
CA TYR A 234 -12.42 -20.38 -19.59
C TYR A 234 -11.67 -21.20 -18.53
N SER A 235 -10.40 -21.50 -18.78
CA SER A 235 -9.51 -22.16 -17.82
C SER A 235 -8.40 -21.20 -17.40
N ILE A 236 -8.00 -21.24 -16.13
CA ILE A 236 -6.82 -20.51 -15.62
C ILE A 236 -5.54 -21.36 -15.55
N GLY A 237 -5.63 -22.65 -15.91
CA GLY A 237 -4.52 -23.59 -15.86
C GLY A 237 -5.01 -25.04 -15.75
N GLN A 238 -4.13 -25.96 -15.37
CA GLN A 238 -4.47 -27.35 -15.11
C GLN A 238 -3.92 -27.80 -13.75
N SER A 239 -4.62 -28.73 -13.11
CA SER A 239 -4.13 -29.42 -11.92
C SER A 239 -2.99 -30.40 -12.25
N VAL A 240 -2.35 -30.96 -11.23
CA VAL A 240 -1.32 -32.01 -11.37
C VAL A 240 -1.80 -33.21 -12.19
N GLU A 241 -3.11 -33.52 -12.11
CA GLU A 241 -3.75 -34.61 -12.86
C GLU A 241 -4.38 -34.12 -14.19
N SER A 242 -3.83 -33.05 -14.78
CA SER A 242 -4.24 -32.46 -16.06
C SER A 242 -5.73 -32.08 -16.17
N ARG A 243 -6.37 -31.73 -15.05
CA ARG A 243 -7.78 -31.27 -15.03
C ARG A 243 -7.84 -29.75 -15.15
N ASP A 244 -8.67 -29.24 -16.06
CA ASP A 244 -8.82 -27.81 -16.31
C ASP A 244 -9.38 -27.08 -15.08
N LEU A 245 -8.69 -26.02 -14.67
CA LEU A 245 -9.09 -25.13 -13.59
C LEU A 245 -10.09 -24.11 -14.15
N MET A 246 -11.33 -24.56 -14.32
CA MET A 246 -12.39 -23.81 -15.01
C MET A 246 -13.01 -22.70 -14.16
N VAL A 247 -13.24 -21.55 -14.82
CA VAL A 247 -13.96 -20.40 -14.29
C VAL A 247 -15.10 -20.05 -15.24
N LEU A 248 -16.31 -19.89 -14.71
CA LEU A 248 -17.43 -19.31 -15.45
C LEU A 248 -17.50 -17.82 -15.15
N GLU A 249 -17.17 -17.01 -16.14
CA GLU A 249 -17.46 -15.57 -16.15
C GLU A 249 -18.96 -15.36 -16.41
N ILE A 250 -19.58 -14.46 -15.66
CA ILE A 250 -20.97 -14.01 -15.81
C ILE A 250 -20.99 -12.47 -15.81
N GLY A 251 -21.57 -11.87 -16.84
CA GLY A 251 -21.68 -10.41 -17.00
C GLY A 251 -22.16 -10.02 -18.39
N ILE A 252 -22.57 -8.77 -18.58
CA ILE A 252 -23.13 -8.27 -19.85
C ILE A 252 -22.11 -8.00 -20.97
N THR A 253 -20.80 -8.10 -20.69
CA THR A 253 -19.71 -7.99 -21.68
C THR A 253 -18.72 -9.15 -21.54
N PRO A 254 -19.15 -10.41 -21.73
CA PRO A 254 -18.33 -11.56 -21.42
C PRO A 254 -17.03 -11.59 -22.26
N GLY A 255 -15.89 -11.66 -21.56
CA GLY A 255 -14.54 -11.58 -22.09
C GLY A 255 -13.88 -10.21 -22.01
N VAL A 256 -14.63 -9.14 -21.75
CA VAL A 256 -14.13 -7.76 -21.84
C VAL A 256 -14.48 -6.98 -20.56
N HIS A 257 -13.45 -6.41 -19.92
CA HIS A 257 -13.64 -5.47 -18.82
C HIS A 257 -14.37 -4.21 -19.31
N ARG A 258 -15.31 -3.69 -18.52
CA ARG A 258 -15.98 -2.41 -18.81
C ARG A 258 -15.59 -1.39 -17.74
N PRO A 259 -14.92 -0.28 -18.08
CA PRO A 259 -14.42 0.65 -17.09
C PRO A 259 -15.52 1.16 -16.14
N GLY A 260 -15.21 1.19 -14.85
CA GLY A 260 -16.13 1.53 -13.75
C GLY A 260 -17.01 0.37 -13.26
N VAL A 261 -16.96 -0.82 -13.88
CA VAL A 261 -17.57 -2.07 -13.38
C VAL A 261 -16.57 -2.82 -12.50
N PRO A 262 -16.87 -3.07 -11.22
CA PRO A 262 -16.01 -3.91 -10.40
C PRO A 262 -15.99 -5.36 -10.88
N GLU A 263 -14.78 -5.93 -10.88
CA GLU A 263 -14.53 -7.36 -10.97
C GLU A 263 -14.79 -8.01 -9.60
N PHE A 264 -15.55 -9.11 -9.58
CA PHE A 264 -15.86 -9.87 -8.38
C PHE A 264 -15.55 -11.37 -8.61
N LYS A 265 -15.04 -12.07 -7.60
CA LYS A 265 -14.79 -13.52 -7.68
C LYS A 265 -15.34 -14.30 -6.49
N TYR A 266 -15.81 -15.51 -6.77
CA TYR A 266 -15.93 -16.59 -5.79
C TYR A 266 -15.08 -17.78 -6.23
N VAL A 267 -14.31 -18.33 -5.28
CA VAL A 267 -13.50 -19.54 -5.43
C VAL A 267 -13.95 -20.53 -4.36
N ALA A 268 -14.05 -21.81 -4.70
CA ALA A 268 -14.53 -22.85 -3.79
C ALA A 268 -13.74 -24.16 -3.92
N ASN A 269 -13.93 -25.04 -2.93
CA ASN A 269 -13.39 -26.41 -2.93
C ASN A 269 -11.87 -26.42 -3.21
N MET A 270 -11.14 -25.57 -2.46
CA MET A 270 -9.68 -25.52 -2.45
C MET A 270 -9.07 -26.68 -1.67
N HIS A 271 -9.76 -27.14 -0.62
CA HIS A 271 -9.58 -28.48 -0.07
C HIS A 271 -10.60 -29.42 -0.73
N GLY A 272 -10.13 -30.52 -1.31
CA GLY A 272 -10.97 -31.39 -2.16
C GLY A 272 -12.15 -32.06 -1.45
N ASN A 273 -12.07 -32.21 -0.12
CA ASN A 273 -13.13 -32.77 0.71
C ASN A 273 -14.14 -31.72 1.23
N GLU A 274 -13.95 -30.43 0.97
CA GLU A 274 -14.87 -29.35 1.31
C GLU A 274 -15.73 -29.01 0.08
N VAL A 275 -16.82 -29.76 -0.10
CA VAL A 275 -17.56 -29.80 -1.37
C VAL A 275 -18.76 -28.87 -1.43
N ILE A 276 -19.29 -28.37 -0.31
CA ILE A 276 -20.49 -27.51 -0.35
C ILE A 276 -20.27 -26.23 -1.16
N GLY A 277 -19.10 -25.60 -1.10
CA GLY A 277 -18.81 -24.43 -1.91
C GLY A 277 -18.88 -24.70 -3.42
N ARG A 278 -18.42 -25.87 -3.88
CA ARG A 278 -18.46 -26.31 -5.28
C ARG A 278 -19.90 -26.36 -5.79
N GLU A 279 -20.75 -27.08 -5.08
CA GLU A 279 -22.15 -27.26 -5.47
C GLU A 279 -22.94 -25.95 -5.35
N LEU A 280 -22.65 -25.12 -4.33
CA LEU A 280 -23.25 -23.79 -4.20
C LEU A 280 -22.85 -22.85 -5.34
N LEU A 281 -21.61 -22.87 -5.85
CA LEU A 281 -21.24 -22.02 -7.00
C LEU A 281 -21.84 -22.51 -8.33
N LEU A 282 -22.06 -23.82 -8.51
CA LEU A 282 -22.82 -24.35 -9.65
C LEU A 282 -24.29 -23.92 -9.59
N LEU A 283 -24.93 -24.05 -8.42
CA LEU A 283 -26.30 -23.60 -8.19
C LEU A 283 -26.44 -22.07 -8.33
N PHE A 284 -25.48 -21.29 -7.82
CA PHE A 284 -25.45 -19.83 -7.95
C PHE A 284 -25.29 -19.40 -9.41
N SER A 285 -24.43 -20.08 -10.18
CA SER A 285 -24.29 -19.86 -11.63
C SER A 285 -25.63 -20.04 -12.36
N LYS A 286 -26.34 -21.15 -12.10
CA LYS A 286 -27.68 -21.41 -12.64
C LYS A 286 -28.69 -20.37 -12.18
N TYR A 287 -28.67 -20.00 -10.89
CA TYR A 287 -29.62 -19.06 -10.30
C TYR A 287 -29.50 -17.65 -10.89
N LEU A 288 -28.27 -17.14 -11.08
CA LEU A 288 -28.03 -15.84 -11.72
C LEU A 288 -28.57 -15.84 -13.17
N LEU A 289 -28.25 -16.88 -13.94
CA LEU A 289 -28.58 -16.96 -15.37
C LEU A 289 -30.06 -17.26 -15.64
N GLU A 290 -30.74 -18.04 -14.77
CA GLU A 290 -32.19 -18.29 -14.89
C GLU A 290 -33.05 -17.14 -14.36
N ASN A 291 -32.50 -16.19 -13.60
CA ASN A 291 -33.24 -15.04 -13.06
C ASN A 291 -32.86 -13.69 -13.70
N TYR A 292 -31.82 -13.62 -14.52
CA TYR A 292 -31.50 -12.45 -15.32
C TYR A 292 -32.65 -12.09 -16.27
N GLY A 293 -33.02 -10.80 -16.31
CA GLY A 293 -34.17 -10.29 -17.07
C GLY A 293 -35.54 -10.58 -16.43
N ILE A 294 -35.60 -11.31 -15.32
CA ILE A 294 -36.83 -11.68 -14.61
C ILE A 294 -36.87 -11.07 -13.20
N GLU A 295 -35.81 -11.26 -12.42
CA GLU A 295 -35.68 -10.74 -11.06
C GLU A 295 -34.88 -9.41 -11.10
N PRO A 296 -35.47 -8.26 -10.73
CA PRO A 296 -34.80 -6.97 -10.78
C PRO A 296 -33.51 -6.88 -9.95
N ARG A 297 -33.39 -7.60 -8.83
CA ARG A 297 -32.15 -7.63 -8.03
C ARG A 297 -31.01 -8.30 -8.79
N ILE A 298 -31.25 -9.50 -9.33
CA ILE A 298 -30.25 -10.27 -10.07
C ILE A 298 -29.88 -9.61 -11.40
N THR A 299 -30.88 -9.06 -12.11
CA THR A 299 -30.65 -8.31 -13.34
C THR A 299 -29.75 -7.09 -13.10
N ARG A 300 -29.96 -6.37 -11.98
CA ARG A 300 -29.09 -5.26 -11.57
C ARG A 300 -27.67 -5.74 -11.30
N LEU A 301 -27.50 -6.79 -10.49
CA LEU A 301 -26.19 -7.32 -10.09
C LEU A 301 -25.33 -7.73 -11.29
N VAL A 302 -25.91 -8.43 -12.28
CA VAL A 302 -25.22 -8.85 -13.52
C VAL A 302 -24.98 -7.69 -14.49
N ASN A 303 -25.82 -6.64 -14.46
CA ASN A 303 -25.61 -5.41 -15.25
C ASN A 303 -24.52 -4.50 -14.67
N SER A 304 -24.28 -4.56 -13.35
CA SER A 304 -23.34 -3.68 -12.64
C SER A 304 -22.00 -4.33 -12.33
N THR A 305 -21.88 -5.66 -12.35
CA THR A 305 -20.73 -6.42 -11.84
C THR A 305 -20.26 -7.43 -12.89
N ARG A 306 -18.95 -7.67 -12.96
CA ARG A 306 -18.38 -8.78 -13.72
C ARG A 306 -17.97 -9.88 -12.75
N ILE A 307 -18.58 -11.05 -12.88
CA ILE A 307 -18.61 -12.09 -11.82
C ILE A 307 -17.86 -13.33 -12.30
N HIS A 308 -16.83 -13.73 -11.58
CA HIS A 308 -16.00 -14.89 -11.89
C HIS A 308 -16.24 -16.00 -10.86
N LEU A 309 -16.87 -17.11 -11.28
CA LEU A 309 -17.21 -18.24 -10.41
C LEU A 309 -16.30 -19.43 -10.72
N MET A 310 -15.54 -19.86 -9.72
CA MET A 310 -14.62 -21.01 -9.80
C MET A 310 -15.02 -22.11 -8.80
N PRO A 311 -15.85 -23.10 -9.21
CA PRO A 311 -16.39 -24.09 -8.28
C PRO A 311 -15.38 -25.09 -7.69
N THR A 312 -14.17 -25.20 -8.23
CA THR A 312 -13.15 -26.12 -7.70
C THR A 312 -11.73 -25.60 -7.97
N TYR A 313 -10.96 -25.36 -6.91
CA TYR A 313 -9.56 -24.89 -6.96
C TYR A 313 -8.62 -25.97 -6.43
N LEU A 314 -8.51 -27.09 -7.15
CA LEU A 314 -7.55 -28.16 -6.84
C LEU A 314 -6.24 -27.95 -7.59
N GLY A 315 -5.70 -26.73 -7.47
CA GLY A 315 -4.36 -26.36 -7.90
C GLY A 315 -3.30 -26.74 -6.87
N LEU A 316 -2.02 -26.63 -7.26
CA LEU A 316 -0.92 -26.69 -6.30
C LEU A 316 -0.99 -25.52 -5.31
N PRO A 317 -0.48 -25.67 -4.08
CA PRO A 317 -0.10 -24.50 -3.29
C PRO A 317 0.93 -23.71 -4.11
N MET A 318 0.69 -22.41 -4.33
CA MET A 318 1.70 -21.55 -4.93
C MET A 318 2.85 -21.42 -3.93
N LEU A 319 4.05 -21.85 -4.35
CA LEU A 319 5.28 -21.71 -3.58
C LEU A 319 5.71 -20.24 -3.57
N PHE A 320 5.10 -19.46 -2.68
CA PHE A 320 5.56 -18.13 -2.34
C PHE A 320 6.81 -18.21 -1.47
N SER A 321 7.73 -17.26 -1.67
CA SER A 321 9.11 -17.29 -1.16
C SER A 321 9.23 -17.33 0.37
N ASP A 322 10.29 -18.01 0.85
CA ASP A 322 10.65 -18.23 2.26
C ASP A 322 11.09 -16.98 3.05
N GLU A 323 10.40 -15.84 2.89
CA GLU A 323 10.63 -14.62 3.68
C GLU A 323 9.72 -14.60 4.93
N PRO A 324 10.26 -14.78 6.16
CA PRO A 324 9.47 -14.89 7.38
C PRO A 324 9.00 -13.52 7.88
N LEU A 325 7.94 -12.98 7.26
CA LEU A 325 7.30 -11.75 7.71
C LEU A 325 6.82 -11.87 9.17
N THR A 326 7.40 -11.07 10.05
CA THR A 326 7.24 -11.17 11.50
C THR A 326 5.81 -10.88 11.95
N LEU A 327 5.26 -11.79 12.76
CA LEU A 327 3.87 -11.84 13.26
C LEU A 327 3.52 -10.74 14.29
N SER A 328 3.94 -9.48 14.07
CA SER A 328 3.93 -8.44 15.10
C SER A 328 3.32 -7.09 14.71
N LEU A 329 3.15 -6.76 13.41
CA LEU A 329 2.79 -5.40 12.97
C LEU A 329 1.78 -5.35 11.82
N MET A 330 0.67 -6.08 11.94
CA MET A 330 -0.61 -5.58 11.40
C MET A 330 -1.29 -4.74 12.50
N PRO A 331 -1.15 -3.40 12.52
CA PRO A 331 -1.85 -2.57 13.49
C PRO A 331 -3.37 -2.68 13.27
N ALA A 332 -4.13 -2.66 14.35
CA ALA A 332 -5.58 -2.56 14.28
C ALA A 332 -6.01 -1.11 13.98
N PRO A 333 -6.22 -0.77 12.70
CA PRO A 333 -7.47 -0.08 12.35
C PRO A 333 -8.16 -0.66 11.11
N LEU A 334 -7.74 -1.84 10.62
CA LEU A 334 -8.35 -2.53 9.47
C LEU A 334 -9.70 -3.19 9.79
N ARG A 335 -10.58 -2.43 10.47
CA ARG A 335 -12.03 -2.68 10.50
C ARG A 335 -12.62 -2.36 9.14
N VAL A 336 -12.48 -3.27 8.18
CA VAL A 336 -13.29 -3.29 6.94
C VAL A 336 -14.70 -3.77 7.30
N PHE A 337 -15.40 -2.93 8.08
CA PHE A 337 -16.64 -3.24 8.79
C PHE A 337 -17.84 -3.51 7.87
N HIS A 338 -17.69 -3.33 6.55
CA HIS A 338 -18.69 -3.72 5.53
C HIS A 338 -18.77 -5.23 5.28
N LEU A 339 -17.62 -5.90 5.20
CA LEU A 339 -17.57 -7.37 5.20
C LEU A 339 -18.15 -7.91 6.52
N GLU A 340 -17.87 -7.21 7.62
CA GLU A 340 -18.49 -7.48 8.92
C GLU A 340 -20.01 -7.22 8.92
N LEU A 341 -20.59 -6.40 8.03
CA LEU A 341 -22.04 -6.19 7.92
C LEU A 341 -22.74 -7.27 7.08
N ALA A 342 -22.12 -7.75 6.00
CA ALA A 342 -22.61 -8.91 5.26
C ALA A 342 -22.67 -10.17 6.16
N LEU A 343 -21.69 -10.30 7.07
CA LEU A 343 -21.54 -11.44 7.99
C LEU A 343 -22.18 -11.25 9.39
N LYS A 344 -22.46 -10.03 9.86
CA LYS A 344 -23.15 -9.73 11.14
C LYS A 344 -24.56 -10.29 11.29
N GLY A 345 -25.03 -11.02 10.29
CA GLY A 345 -25.70 -12.27 10.64
C GLY A 345 -27.21 -12.27 10.47
N LEU A 346 -27.66 -11.92 9.26
CA LEU A 346 -29.08 -11.99 8.87
C LEU A 346 -29.33 -12.65 7.53
N ASN A 347 -28.31 -12.71 6.67
CA ASN A 347 -28.44 -13.30 5.35
C ASN A 347 -28.27 -14.83 5.39
N HIS A 348 -27.42 -15.34 6.31
CA HIS A 348 -27.24 -16.77 6.54
C HIS A 348 -28.07 -17.26 7.74
N ALA A 349 -28.80 -18.36 7.58
CA ALA A 349 -29.82 -18.81 8.54
C ALA A 349 -29.29 -19.23 9.93
N THR A 350 -28.06 -19.74 10.02
CA THR A 350 -27.53 -20.39 11.23
C THR A 350 -26.20 -19.83 11.74
N MET A 351 -25.21 -19.63 10.85
CA MET A 351 -23.87 -19.05 11.13
C MET A 351 -23.88 -17.90 12.16
N HIS A 352 -24.81 -16.96 12.02
CA HIS A 352 -24.93 -15.78 12.90
C HIS A 352 -25.14 -16.08 14.40
N LEU A 353 -25.63 -17.28 14.71
CA LEU A 353 -25.89 -17.74 16.08
C LEU A 353 -24.58 -18.07 16.84
N GLY A 354 -23.43 -18.11 16.16
CA GLY A 354 -22.12 -18.38 16.76
C GLY A 354 -21.94 -19.78 17.36
N LYS A 355 -22.89 -20.69 17.10
CA LYS A 355 -22.96 -22.01 17.73
C LYS A 355 -21.85 -22.94 17.25
N SER A 356 -21.24 -23.64 18.20
CA SER A 356 -20.28 -24.71 17.95
C SER A 356 -20.84 -25.80 17.04
N CYS A 357 -19.96 -26.42 16.28
CA CYS A 357 -20.30 -27.59 15.49
C CYS A 357 -20.70 -28.79 16.38
N PRO A 358 -21.62 -29.67 15.91
CA PRO A 358 -21.95 -30.89 16.61
C PRO A 358 -20.76 -31.83 16.80
N ALA A 359 -20.80 -32.60 17.89
CA ALA A 359 -19.72 -33.49 18.35
C ALA A 359 -19.29 -34.59 17.34
N ASP A 360 -20.16 -34.94 16.38
CA ASP A 360 -19.87 -35.93 15.33
C ASP A 360 -19.13 -35.35 14.11
N CYS A 361 -19.09 -34.01 13.98
CA CYS A 361 -18.68 -33.37 12.72
C CYS A 361 -17.96 -32.02 12.86
N GLY A 362 -17.41 -31.67 14.02
CA GLY A 362 -16.53 -30.50 14.16
C GLY A 362 -15.72 -30.48 15.47
N ILE A 363 -14.98 -29.39 15.69
CA ILE A 363 -14.15 -29.21 16.89
C ILE A 363 -15.04 -28.76 18.06
N MET A 364 -14.90 -29.42 19.21
CA MET A 364 -15.63 -29.07 20.42
C MET A 364 -15.25 -27.67 20.90
N ASN A 365 -16.26 -26.90 21.34
CA ASN A 365 -16.14 -25.56 21.97
C ASN A 365 -15.77 -24.37 21.05
N GLU A 366 -15.81 -24.51 19.72
CA GLU A 366 -15.70 -23.34 18.82
C GLU A 366 -16.90 -22.39 19.02
N ASN A 367 -16.66 -21.11 19.28
CA ASN A 367 -17.72 -20.11 19.47
C ASN A 367 -17.27 -18.79 18.83
N PHE A 368 -18.03 -18.35 17.83
CA PHE A 368 -17.71 -17.18 17.02
C PHE A 368 -18.80 -16.12 17.21
N ALA A 369 -18.49 -15.02 17.88
CA ALA A 369 -19.45 -13.95 18.12
C ALA A 369 -20.01 -13.43 16.78
N TYR A 370 -21.33 -13.40 16.63
CA TYR A 370 -22.03 -13.06 15.38
C TYR A 370 -21.70 -13.98 14.17
N GLY A 371 -21.07 -15.13 14.39
CA GLY A 371 -20.65 -16.04 13.33
C GLY A 371 -19.33 -15.66 12.63
N ILE A 372 -18.53 -14.76 13.22
CA ILE A 372 -17.27 -14.27 12.63
C ILE A 372 -16.06 -14.48 13.56
N THR A 373 -14.88 -14.60 12.96
CA THR A 373 -13.60 -14.64 13.66
C THR A 373 -12.50 -13.97 12.81
N ASN A 374 -11.42 -13.54 13.47
CA ASN A 374 -10.18 -13.25 12.77
C ASN A 374 -9.40 -14.57 12.60
N GLY A 375 -8.84 -14.82 11.41
CA GLY A 375 -8.15 -16.08 11.10
C GLY A 375 -7.10 -16.47 12.14
N ALA A 376 -6.11 -15.60 12.37
CA ALA A 376 -5.04 -15.85 13.35
C ALA A 376 -5.52 -15.99 14.81
N ASN A 377 -6.68 -15.41 15.16
CA ASN A 377 -7.33 -15.57 16.46
C ASN A 377 -8.07 -16.93 16.61
N TRP A 378 -8.45 -17.58 15.51
CA TRP A 378 -8.96 -18.95 15.51
C TRP A 378 -7.78 -19.95 15.50
N TYR A 379 -6.90 -19.84 14.52
CA TYR A 379 -5.58 -20.48 14.48
C TYR A 379 -4.66 -19.77 13.48
N ALA A 380 -3.37 -19.67 13.80
CA ALA A 380 -2.38 -19.09 12.87
C ALA A 380 -2.12 -20.03 11.67
N LEU A 381 -2.31 -19.52 10.46
CA LEU A 381 -2.02 -20.19 9.20
C LEU A 381 -1.17 -19.27 8.31
N TYR A 382 -0.15 -19.84 7.65
CA TYR A 382 0.77 -19.11 6.78
C TYR A 382 0.61 -19.56 5.32
N GLY A 383 0.89 -18.68 4.36
CA GLY A 383 0.74 -18.97 2.93
C GLY A 383 -0.72 -19.03 2.43
N GLY A 384 -1.68 -18.54 3.22
CA GLY A 384 -3.10 -18.55 2.86
C GLY A 384 -3.46 -17.64 1.68
N MET A 385 -4.33 -18.13 0.79
CA MET A 385 -4.79 -17.39 -0.40
C MET A 385 -5.47 -16.05 -0.05
N GLN A 386 -6.24 -16.02 1.04
CA GLN A 386 -6.94 -14.83 1.54
C GLN A 386 -5.98 -13.65 1.77
N ASP A 387 -4.95 -13.88 2.57
CA ASP A 387 -3.98 -12.85 2.95
C ASP A 387 -3.06 -12.51 1.78
N TRP A 388 -2.77 -13.48 0.90
CA TRP A 388 -2.03 -13.22 -0.35
C TRP A 388 -2.77 -12.23 -1.26
N ASN A 389 -4.09 -12.41 -1.47
CA ASN A 389 -4.92 -11.47 -2.23
C ASN A 389 -4.78 -10.04 -1.70
N TYR A 390 -4.91 -9.88 -0.38
CA TYR A 390 -4.87 -8.58 0.28
C TYR A 390 -3.48 -7.90 0.23
N LEU A 391 -2.40 -8.69 0.31
CA LEU A 391 -1.03 -8.16 0.33
C LEU A 391 -0.47 -7.87 -1.06
N HIS A 392 -0.90 -8.58 -2.11
CA HIS A 392 -0.30 -8.52 -3.45
C HIS A 392 -1.24 -7.93 -4.53
N THR A 393 -2.52 -7.69 -4.21
CA THR A 393 -3.52 -7.21 -5.17
C THR A 393 -4.46 -6.17 -4.52
N ASN A 394 -5.39 -5.62 -5.31
CA ASN A 394 -6.50 -4.80 -4.79
C ASN A 394 -7.64 -5.63 -4.13
N CYS A 395 -7.60 -6.96 -4.22
CA CYS A 395 -8.73 -7.82 -3.88
C CYS A 395 -8.80 -8.09 -2.37
N PHE A 396 -9.92 -7.73 -1.76
CA PHE A 396 -10.25 -8.14 -0.38
C PHE A 396 -10.98 -9.48 -0.44
N GLU A 397 -10.30 -10.55 -0.06
CA GLU A 397 -10.85 -11.90 0.01
C GLU A 397 -11.27 -12.26 1.45
N LEU A 398 -12.21 -13.19 1.60
CA LEU A 398 -12.55 -13.85 2.86
C LEU A 398 -12.64 -15.36 2.65
N THR A 399 -12.15 -16.11 3.64
CA THR A 399 -12.54 -17.51 3.83
C THR A 399 -13.96 -17.58 4.39
N LEU A 400 -14.83 -18.40 3.81
CA LEU A 400 -16.20 -18.63 4.26
C LEU A 400 -16.39 -20.11 4.62
N GLU A 401 -16.51 -20.42 5.92
CA GLU A 401 -16.76 -21.77 6.40
C GLU A 401 -18.26 -22.11 6.30
N LEU A 402 -18.63 -22.92 5.32
CA LEU A 402 -20.03 -23.10 4.89
C LEU A 402 -20.80 -24.14 5.73
N GLY A 403 -20.12 -24.93 6.56
CA GLY A 403 -20.73 -25.90 7.46
C GLY A 403 -19.75 -26.94 8.01
N CYS A 404 -20.05 -27.47 9.19
CA CYS A 404 -19.20 -28.39 9.95
C CYS A 404 -18.75 -29.64 9.17
N ARG A 405 -19.72 -30.34 8.57
CA ARG A 405 -19.47 -31.57 7.82
C ARG A 405 -18.96 -31.21 6.41
N LYS A 406 -17.63 -31.22 6.25
CA LYS A 406 -16.91 -30.88 4.99
C LYS A 406 -17.51 -31.54 3.74
N TYR A 407 -17.88 -32.82 3.86
CA TYR A 407 -18.57 -33.61 2.83
C TYR A 407 -19.92 -34.14 3.38
N PRO A 408 -21.04 -33.41 3.20
CA PRO A 408 -22.36 -33.83 3.66
C PRO A 408 -23.11 -34.65 2.59
N TYR A 409 -24.31 -35.12 2.91
CA TYR A 409 -25.10 -35.94 1.99
C TYR A 409 -25.80 -35.08 0.92
N GLU A 410 -26.16 -35.68 -0.21
CA GLU A 410 -26.85 -34.96 -1.31
C GLU A 410 -28.20 -34.38 -0.88
N THR A 411 -28.88 -35.05 0.05
CA THR A 411 -30.09 -34.59 0.74
C THR A 411 -29.93 -33.24 1.42
N ASP A 412 -28.70 -32.90 1.82
CA ASP A 412 -28.41 -31.71 2.63
C ASP A 412 -28.12 -30.49 1.73
N ILE A 413 -27.82 -30.70 0.44
CA ILE A 413 -27.41 -29.64 -0.50
C ILE A 413 -28.52 -28.61 -0.71
N GLU A 414 -29.80 -29.02 -0.79
CA GLU A 414 -30.92 -28.06 -0.88
C GLU A 414 -31.04 -27.19 0.38
N MET A 415 -30.75 -27.75 1.56
CA MET A 415 -30.70 -26.98 2.80
C MET A 415 -29.55 -25.97 2.75
N PHE A 416 -28.33 -26.39 2.39
CA PHE A 416 -27.19 -25.47 2.27
C PHE A 416 -27.45 -24.36 1.26
N TRP A 417 -28.07 -24.67 0.12
CA TRP A 417 -28.49 -23.67 -0.87
C TRP A 417 -29.45 -22.64 -0.28
N ASN A 418 -30.52 -23.09 0.37
CA ASN A 418 -31.50 -22.20 0.97
C ASN A 418 -30.93 -21.35 2.11
N GLN A 419 -29.96 -21.86 2.88
CA GLN A 419 -29.26 -21.09 3.92
C GLN A 419 -28.26 -20.07 3.36
N ASN A 420 -27.66 -20.31 2.20
CA ASN A 420 -26.57 -19.49 1.65
C ASN A 420 -26.98 -18.53 0.53
N LYS A 421 -28.01 -18.82 -0.26
CA LYS A 421 -28.36 -18.06 -1.48
C LYS A 421 -28.48 -16.54 -1.25
N ARG A 422 -29.07 -16.13 -0.12
CA ARG A 422 -29.21 -14.70 0.24
C ARG A 422 -27.85 -14.06 0.56
N SER A 423 -26.97 -14.77 1.25
CA SER A 423 -25.61 -14.31 1.57
C SER A 423 -24.73 -14.18 0.32
N LEU A 424 -24.80 -15.15 -0.60
CA LEU A 424 -24.05 -15.13 -1.86
C LEU A 424 -24.39 -13.89 -2.71
N ILE A 425 -25.68 -13.54 -2.78
CA ILE A 425 -26.14 -12.34 -3.49
C ILE A 425 -25.68 -11.06 -2.76
N THR A 426 -25.95 -10.94 -1.45
CA THR A 426 -25.62 -9.72 -0.70
C THR A 426 -24.11 -9.46 -0.64
N PHE A 427 -23.28 -10.49 -0.49
CA PHE A 427 -21.82 -10.33 -0.48
C PHE A 427 -21.27 -9.90 -1.86
N ALA A 428 -21.84 -10.41 -2.95
CA ALA A 428 -21.52 -9.93 -4.30
C ALA A 428 -22.00 -8.48 -4.56
N GLU A 429 -22.96 -7.97 -3.78
CA GLU A 429 -23.39 -6.56 -3.84
C GLU A 429 -22.48 -5.60 -3.05
N GLU A 430 -21.79 -6.04 -1.99
CA GLU A 430 -20.88 -5.19 -1.19
C GLU A 430 -19.70 -4.63 -2.02
N VAL A 431 -19.35 -5.26 -3.16
CA VAL A 431 -18.33 -4.76 -4.10
C VAL A 431 -18.68 -3.39 -4.71
N HIS A 432 -19.94 -2.94 -4.55
CA HIS A 432 -20.42 -1.63 -4.99
C HIS A 432 -20.35 -0.54 -3.92
N LYS A 433 -19.72 -0.76 -2.76
CA LYS A 433 -19.61 0.23 -1.66
C LYS A 433 -18.26 0.96 -1.61
N GLY A 434 -18.17 1.97 -0.73
CA GLY A 434 -16.95 2.75 -0.50
C GLY A 434 -16.78 3.92 -1.45
N VAL A 435 -15.67 3.93 -2.20
CA VAL A 435 -15.33 4.97 -3.20
C VAL A 435 -14.92 4.28 -4.50
N LYS A 436 -15.28 4.83 -5.65
CA LYS A 436 -14.73 4.41 -6.95
C LYS A 436 -14.55 5.60 -7.89
N GLY A 437 -13.73 5.44 -8.92
CA GLY A 437 -13.67 6.41 -10.00
C GLY A 437 -12.46 6.23 -10.89
N PHE A 438 -12.08 7.30 -11.59
CA PHE A 438 -11.05 7.29 -12.62
C PHE A 438 -9.88 8.19 -12.25
N VAL A 439 -8.67 7.76 -12.60
CA VAL A 439 -7.44 8.55 -12.59
C VAL A 439 -7.03 8.79 -14.05
N VAL A 440 -7.04 10.04 -14.48
CA VAL A 440 -6.64 10.46 -15.84
C VAL A 440 -5.51 11.47 -15.80
N ASP A 441 -4.84 11.69 -16.93
CA ASP A 441 -3.88 12.79 -17.12
C ASP A 441 -4.60 14.11 -17.51
N THR A 442 -3.84 15.19 -17.73
CA THR A 442 -4.38 16.49 -18.15
C THR A 442 -4.95 16.52 -19.56
N GLU A 443 -4.63 15.51 -20.37
CA GLU A 443 -5.05 15.35 -21.75
C GLU A 443 -6.30 14.45 -21.85
N GLY A 444 -6.64 13.72 -20.78
CA GLY A 444 -7.81 12.87 -20.62
C GLY A 444 -7.55 11.37 -20.76
N HIS A 445 -6.30 10.92 -20.90
CA HIS A 445 -5.96 9.50 -21.02
C HIS A 445 -5.95 8.81 -19.65
N PRO A 446 -6.23 7.49 -19.58
CA PRO A 446 -6.22 6.73 -18.33
C PRO A 446 -4.80 6.54 -17.75
N VAL A 447 -4.63 6.87 -16.46
CA VAL A 447 -3.36 6.68 -15.73
C VAL A 447 -3.38 5.36 -14.97
N ALA A 448 -2.93 4.30 -15.63
CA ALA A 448 -2.89 2.95 -15.07
C ALA A 448 -1.85 2.79 -13.94
N ASN A 449 -2.18 1.96 -12.93
CA ASN A 449 -1.33 1.68 -11.77
C ASN A 449 -0.82 2.97 -11.05
N ALA A 450 -1.71 3.96 -10.91
CA ALA A 450 -1.57 5.03 -9.92
C ALA A 450 -1.82 4.47 -8.52
N THR A 451 -1.29 5.12 -7.49
CA THR A 451 -1.52 4.75 -6.09
C THR A 451 -2.71 5.53 -5.56
N ILE A 452 -3.69 4.86 -4.97
CA ILE A 452 -4.82 5.49 -4.24
C ILE A 452 -4.64 5.19 -2.76
N ARG A 453 -4.24 6.21 -2.00
CA ARG A 453 -3.95 6.16 -0.57
C ARG A 453 -5.05 6.85 0.24
N VAL A 454 -5.49 6.22 1.32
CA VAL A 454 -6.47 6.79 2.25
C VAL A 454 -5.76 7.17 3.55
N GLU A 455 -5.88 8.43 3.98
CA GLU A 455 -5.26 8.87 5.23
C GLU A 455 -5.78 8.05 6.43
N GLY A 456 -4.85 7.59 7.28
CA GLY A 456 -5.15 6.74 8.43
C GLY A 456 -5.29 5.23 8.14
N ILE A 457 -5.28 4.79 6.88
CA ILE A 457 -5.38 3.36 6.52
C ILE A 457 -4.08 2.89 5.84
N GLY A 458 -3.32 2.04 6.53
CA GLY A 458 -2.00 1.53 6.11
C GLY A 458 -2.02 0.49 4.99
N HIS A 459 -2.84 0.67 3.95
CA HIS A 459 -2.89 -0.19 2.77
C HIS A 459 -3.46 0.61 1.58
N ASP A 460 -2.71 0.74 0.50
CA ASP A 460 -3.08 1.47 -0.72
C ASP A 460 -3.68 0.52 -1.78
N VAL A 461 -4.52 1.04 -2.69
CA VAL A 461 -4.94 0.29 -3.90
C VAL A 461 -4.41 0.95 -5.19
N ARG A 462 -4.53 0.25 -6.32
CA ARG A 462 -4.04 0.68 -7.64
C ARG A 462 -5.17 0.90 -8.64
N SER A 463 -5.01 1.87 -9.55
CA SER A 463 -5.87 1.95 -10.75
C SER A 463 -5.55 0.82 -11.74
N ALA A 464 -6.56 0.34 -12.45
CA ALA A 464 -6.46 -0.65 -13.51
C ALA A 464 -6.00 -0.02 -14.85
N ALA A 465 -6.06 -0.78 -15.95
CA ALA A 465 -5.59 -0.35 -17.27
C ALA A 465 -6.32 0.91 -17.78
N ASP A 466 -7.63 0.97 -17.59
CA ASP A 466 -8.51 2.08 -17.98
C ASP A 466 -8.52 3.22 -16.96
N GLY A 467 -7.51 3.28 -16.07
CA GLY A 467 -7.32 4.33 -15.07
C GLY A 467 -8.31 4.26 -13.90
N ASP A 468 -9.27 3.35 -13.94
CA ASP A 468 -10.31 3.20 -12.94
C ASP A 468 -9.88 2.42 -11.69
N TYR A 469 -10.55 2.69 -10.58
CA TYR A 469 -10.25 2.09 -9.29
C TYR A 469 -11.51 1.94 -8.43
N TRP A 470 -11.44 0.99 -7.49
CA TRP A 470 -12.44 0.79 -6.43
C TRP A 470 -11.70 0.71 -5.10
N ARG A 471 -12.27 1.32 -4.07
CA ARG A 471 -11.72 1.35 -2.72
C ARG A 471 -12.84 1.18 -1.71
N LEU A 472 -13.02 -0.06 -1.25
CA LEU A 472 -13.95 -0.40 -0.19
C LEU A 472 -13.60 0.37 1.10
N LEU A 473 -14.58 1.12 1.61
CA LEU A 473 -14.50 1.96 2.80
C LEU A 473 -15.87 1.95 3.49
N ILE A 474 -15.86 2.02 4.81
CA ILE A 474 -17.08 2.09 5.63
C ILE A 474 -17.68 3.51 5.60
N PRO A 475 -18.93 3.72 6.06
CA PRO A 475 -19.52 5.05 6.11
C PRO A 475 -18.70 5.98 7.00
N GLY A 476 -18.35 7.17 6.50
CA GLY A 476 -17.40 8.07 7.15
C GLY A 476 -16.86 9.16 6.23
N VAL A 477 -15.98 10.02 6.75
CA VAL A 477 -15.32 11.09 6.00
C VAL A 477 -13.84 10.76 5.85
N TYR A 478 -13.33 10.78 4.62
CA TYR A 478 -11.97 10.39 4.29
C TYR A 478 -11.25 11.46 3.48
N ARG A 479 -9.93 11.55 3.67
CA ARG A 479 -9.01 12.24 2.77
C ARG A 479 -8.25 11.19 1.97
N ILE A 480 -8.33 11.29 0.64
CA ILE A 480 -7.77 10.32 -0.29
C ILE A 480 -6.78 11.04 -1.21
N THR A 481 -5.55 10.54 -1.24
CA THR A 481 -4.44 11.07 -2.05
C THR A 481 -4.10 10.09 -3.15
N VAL A 482 -4.10 10.58 -4.40
CA VAL A 482 -3.74 9.80 -5.59
C VAL A 482 -2.43 10.31 -6.17
N PHE A 483 -1.50 9.40 -6.50
CA PHE A 483 -0.17 9.74 -7.01
C PHE A 483 0.46 8.62 -7.85
N LYS A 484 1.26 9.00 -8.85
CA LYS A 484 1.95 8.10 -9.79
C LYS A 484 3.37 8.63 -10.06
N LYS A 485 4.39 7.76 -10.20
CA LYS A 485 5.73 8.22 -10.64
C LYS A 485 5.61 8.83 -12.04
N GLY A 486 6.14 10.04 -12.24
CA GLY A 486 6.00 10.82 -13.47
C GLY A 486 4.81 11.77 -13.48
N PHE A 487 4.03 11.84 -12.39
CA PHE A 487 2.88 12.73 -12.25
C PHE A 487 2.92 13.48 -10.92
N GLY A 488 2.18 14.58 -10.84
CA GLY A 488 1.83 15.23 -9.57
C GLY A 488 0.94 14.34 -8.70
N SER A 489 0.81 14.71 -7.43
CA SER A 489 -0.15 14.08 -6.49
C SER A 489 -1.33 15.01 -6.22
N GLN A 490 -2.55 14.45 -6.15
CA GLN A 490 -3.75 15.19 -5.78
C GLN A 490 -4.41 14.58 -4.53
N THR A 491 -4.89 15.42 -3.62
CA THR A 491 -5.63 15.00 -2.42
C THR A 491 -7.04 15.60 -2.46
N GLN A 492 -8.06 14.77 -2.24
CA GLN A 492 -9.46 15.19 -2.16
C GLN A 492 -10.11 14.61 -0.89
N SER A 493 -11.14 15.29 -0.38
CA SER A 493 -11.98 14.80 0.72
C SER A 493 -13.28 14.21 0.16
N VAL A 494 -13.73 13.09 0.73
CA VAL A 494 -14.96 12.40 0.30
C VAL A 494 -15.76 11.90 1.49
N ILE A 495 -17.09 11.90 1.35
CA ILE A 495 -18.03 11.33 2.32
C ILE A 495 -18.54 10.01 1.75
N VAL A 496 -18.34 8.93 2.49
CA VAL A 496 -18.84 7.58 2.18
C VAL A 496 -20.11 7.32 2.99
N THR A 497 -21.09 6.67 2.37
CA THR A 497 -22.35 6.25 3.01
C THR A 497 -22.47 4.72 2.95
N ASP A 498 -23.51 4.14 3.58
CA ASP A 498 -23.79 2.70 3.47
C ASP A 498 -24.46 2.29 2.14
N GLY A 499 -24.67 3.26 1.24
CA GLY A 499 -25.18 3.04 -0.11
C GLY A 499 -24.09 2.68 -1.12
N LEU A 500 -24.37 2.99 -2.39
CA LEU A 500 -23.43 2.81 -3.49
C LEU A 500 -22.19 3.71 -3.31
N ALA A 501 -21.06 3.25 -3.86
CA ALA A 501 -19.76 3.90 -3.77
C ALA A 501 -19.80 5.35 -4.27
N ALA A 502 -19.19 6.25 -3.49
CA ALA A 502 -19.03 7.64 -3.91
C ALA A 502 -18.13 7.71 -5.15
N GLN A 503 -18.62 8.38 -6.20
CA GLN A 503 -17.84 8.61 -7.41
C GLN A 503 -16.83 9.73 -7.15
N LEU A 504 -15.54 9.43 -7.28
CA LEU A 504 -14.44 10.37 -7.07
C LEU A 504 -13.39 10.19 -8.17
N ASN A 505 -13.22 11.18 -9.04
CA ASN A 505 -12.26 11.15 -10.13
C ASN A 505 -11.08 12.08 -9.83
N TYR A 506 -9.91 11.78 -10.39
CA TYR A 506 -8.67 12.53 -10.25
C TYR A 506 -8.06 12.81 -11.62
N THR A 507 -7.47 13.99 -11.79
CA THR A 507 -6.80 14.43 -13.02
C THR A 507 -5.36 14.80 -12.64
N LEU A 508 -4.44 13.85 -12.74
CA LEU A 508 -3.05 14.07 -12.36
C LEU A 508 -2.33 14.85 -13.45
N GLU A 509 -1.72 15.97 -13.08
CA GLU A 509 -0.83 16.71 -13.99
C GLU A 509 0.42 15.87 -14.30
N SER A 510 0.84 15.86 -15.57
CA SER A 510 2.12 15.35 -16.07
C SER A 510 3.27 16.23 -15.58
N GLY A 511 3.48 16.21 -14.25
CA GLY A 511 4.20 17.23 -13.48
C GLY A 511 5.71 17.34 -13.71
N PHE A 512 6.27 16.59 -14.67
CA PHE A 512 7.71 16.58 -14.97
C PHE A 512 8.02 17.20 -16.32
N ASP A 513 7.36 16.80 -17.41
CA ASP A 513 7.67 17.31 -18.76
C ASP A 513 7.59 18.84 -18.83
N ARG A 514 6.49 19.45 -18.35
CA ARG A 514 6.34 20.92 -18.30
C ARG A 514 7.28 21.65 -17.35
N TRP A 515 7.91 20.94 -16.41
CA TRP A 515 8.97 21.51 -15.59
C TRP A 515 10.31 21.39 -16.31
N SER A 516 10.62 20.21 -16.85
CA SER A 516 11.91 19.88 -17.46
C SER A 516 12.12 20.51 -18.85
N GLU A 517 11.06 20.83 -19.59
CA GLU A 517 11.11 21.71 -20.77
C GLU A 517 11.37 23.18 -20.38
N LYS A 518 10.75 23.64 -19.29
CA LYS A 518 10.78 25.04 -18.84
C LYS A 518 12.04 25.41 -18.05
N TYR A 519 12.65 24.43 -17.40
CA TYR A 519 13.82 24.56 -16.54
C TYR A 519 14.99 23.68 -17.01
N ASP A 520 15.08 23.40 -18.31
CA ASP A 520 16.21 22.71 -18.97
C ASP A 520 17.55 23.47 -18.86
N PHE A 521 17.54 24.72 -18.38
CA PHE A 521 18.68 25.66 -18.39
C PHE A 521 19.30 25.92 -19.78
N GLY A 522 18.64 25.49 -20.87
CA GLY A 522 19.18 25.55 -22.23
C GLY A 522 20.20 24.44 -22.55
N ILE A 523 20.13 23.30 -21.84
CA ILE A 523 21.05 22.17 -22.00
C ILE A 523 20.86 21.44 -23.35
N GLY A 524 19.71 21.62 -24.03
CA GLY A 524 19.41 21.07 -25.35
C GLY A 524 20.54 21.17 -26.40
N ASP A 525 21.35 22.22 -26.41
CA ASP A 525 22.52 22.36 -27.32
C ASP A 525 23.57 21.24 -27.12
N ASN A 526 23.67 20.68 -25.90
CA ASN A 526 24.57 19.56 -25.61
C ASN A 526 24.04 18.21 -26.12
N LEU A 527 22.75 18.11 -26.46
CA LEU A 527 22.13 16.91 -27.02
C LEU A 527 22.36 16.75 -28.54
N VAL A 528 23.04 17.71 -29.17
CA VAL A 528 23.40 17.71 -30.59
C VAL A 528 24.68 16.88 -30.87
N ALA A 529 25.34 16.37 -29.82
CA ALA A 529 26.59 15.62 -29.93
C ALA A 529 26.37 14.09 -29.86
N ASP A 530 26.18 13.44 -31.02
CA ASP A 530 26.14 11.97 -31.20
C ASP A 530 27.51 11.27 -30.96
N THR A 531 28.34 11.78 -30.04
CA THR A 531 29.72 11.33 -29.79
C THR A 531 30.08 11.45 -28.31
N TYR A 532 30.77 10.46 -27.74
CA TYR A 532 31.39 10.59 -26.43
C TYR A 532 32.43 11.72 -26.41
N MET A 533 32.35 12.59 -25.40
CA MET A 533 33.40 13.59 -25.15
C MET A 533 34.67 12.89 -24.64
N ASP A 534 35.83 13.26 -25.18
CA ASP A 534 37.11 12.91 -24.57
C ASP A 534 37.39 13.76 -23.31
N ASN A 535 38.37 13.34 -22.51
CA ASN A 535 38.72 14.01 -21.25
C ASN A 535 39.10 15.49 -21.41
N LYS A 536 39.63 15.89 -22.58
CA LYS A 536 40.00 17.29 -22.84
C LYS A 536 38.74 18.10 -23.14
N ARG A 537 37.91 17.65 -24.09
CA ARG A 537 36.65 18.31 -24.45
C ARG A 537 35.71 18.41 -23.24
N LEU A 538 35.62 17.35 -22.43
CA LEU A 538 34.86 17.36 -21.18
C LEU A 538 35.37 18.43 -20.19
N HIS A 539 36.69 18.60 -20.06
CA HIS A 539 37.26 19.62 -19.18
C HIS A 539 36.98 21.04 -19.69
N GLU A 540 37.18 21.27 -21.00
CA GLU A 540 36.91 22.55 -21.67
C GLU A 540 35.41 22.93 -21.58
N THR A 541 34.49 21.98 -21.80
CA THR A 541 33.05 22.21 -21.65
C THR A 541 32.66 22.50 -20.20
N LEU A 542 33.25 21.81 -19.21
CA LEU A 542 33.02 22.13 -17.80
C LEU A 542 33.52 23.54 -17.45
N GLU A 543 34.73 23.92 -17.86
CA GLU A 543 35.30 25.25 -17.64
C GLU A 543 34.47 26.38 -18.28
N GLN A 544 33.93 26.14 -19.48
CA GLN A 544 32.97 27.05 -20.12
C GLN A 544 31.66 27.17 -19.34
N LEU A 545 31.07 26.05 -18.90
CA LEU A 545 29.86 26.05 -18.07
C LEU A 545 30.07 26.83 -16.76
N ALA A 546 31.22 26.67 -16.12
CA ALA A 546 31.57 27.38 -14.88
C ALA A 546 31.87 28.87 -15.09
N THR A 547 32.40 29.26 -16.25
CA THR A 547 32.61 30.67 -16.58
C THR A 547 31.27 31.36 -16.87
N ASN A 548 30.44 30.74 -17.70
CA ASN A 548 29.13 31.27 -18.09
C ASN A 548 28.13 31.33 -16.92
N ASN A 549 28.24 30.41 -15.96
CA ASN A 549 27.35 30.31 -14.79
C ASN A 549 28.10 30.50 -13.46
N SER A 550 29.09 31.39 -13.43
CA SER A 550 30.01 31.61 -12.29
C SER A 550 29.35 32.04 -10.98
N ASN A 551 28.07 32.42 -11.00
CA ASN A 551 27.24 32.69 -9.83
C ASN A 551 26.67 31.41 -9.16
N ILE A 552 26.65 30.27 -9.84
CA ILE A 552 26.04 29.01 -9.36
C ILE A 552 26.87 27.74 -9.62
N VAL A 553 27.84 27.77 -10.54
CA VAL A 553 28.72 26.64 -10.86
C VAL A 553 30.16 26.93 -10.42
N LYS A 554 30.81 25.94 -9.77
CA LYS A 554 32.23 25.97 -9.42
C LYS A 554 32.88 24.61 -9.62
N ILE A 555 34.01 24.58 -10.31
CA ILE A 555 34.81 23.36 -10.54
C ILE A 555 35.82 23.15 -9.41
N PHE A 556 36.03 21.90 -9.06
CA PHE A 556 37.16 21.45 -8.25
C PHE A 556 37.91 20.37 -9.04
N SER A 557 39.13 20.68 -9.49
CA SER A 557 39.98 19.74 -10.23
C SER A 557 41.03 19.14 -9.29
N ASN A 558 40.79 17.90 -8.85
CA ASN A 558 41.73 17.19 -7.98
C ASN A 558 42.81 16.50 -8.83
N ARG A 559 43.83 17.25 -9.25
CA ARG A 559 44.88 16.77 -10.17
C ARG A 559 45.81 15.76 -9.48
N ALA A 560 45.52 14.47 -9.64
CA ALA A 560 46.45 13.41 -9.29
C ALA A 560 47.78 13.58 -10.07
N PRO A 561 48.95 13.54 -9.42
CA PRO A 561 50.22 13.83 -10.08
C PRO A 561 50.64 12.71 -11.04
N ASN A 562 50.43 12.96 -12.34
CA ASN A 562 51.06 12.27 -13.48
C ASN A 562 50.94 10.74 -13.52
N ARG A 563 49.77 10.15 -13.20
CA ARG A 563 49.50 8.72 -13.42
C ARG A 563 48.19 8.36 -14.14
N ASP A 564 47.21 9.27 -14.20
CA ASP A 564 45.97 8.99 -14.93
C ASP A 564 46.15 9.10 -16.45
N THR A 565 46.00 7.96 -17.14
CA THR A 565 45.34 7.81 -18.46
C THR A 565 45.41 6.40 -19.02
N GLN A 566 46.33 5.53 -18.55
CA GLN A 566 46.59 4.24 -19.19
C GLN A 566 45.75 3.07 -18.62
N GLU A 567 45.56 2.99 -17.30
CA GLU A 567 44.83 1.85 -16.70
C GLU A 567 43.32 1.90 -16.97
N VAL A 568 42.69 3.09 -16.89
CA VAL A 568 41.25 3.26 -17.15
C VAL A 568 40.86 2.77 -18.57
N LYS A 569 41.68 3.09 -19.58
CA LYS A 569 41.49 2.65 -20.97
C LYS A 569 41.54 1.13 -21.13
N ASN A 570 42.37 0.45 -20.34
CA ASN A 570 42.46 -1.01 -20.33
C ASN A 570 41.30 -1.65 -19.55
N PHE A 571 40.91 -1.07 -18.41
CA PHE A 571 39.79 -1.56 -17.60
C PHE A 571 38.45 -1.51 -18.34
N HIS A 572 38.20 -0.43 -19.10
CA HIS A 572 37.02 -0.33 -19.97
C HIS A 572 37.00 -1.42 -21.05
N ARG A 573 38.13 -1.66 -21.74
CA ARG A 573 38.21 -2.70 -22.79
C ARG A 573 37.95 -4.13 -22.30
N LEU A 574 38.08 -4.41 -21.00
CA LEU A 574 37.97 -5.76 -20.43
C LEU A 574 36.60 -6.12 -19.85
N LYS A 575 35.65 -5.18 -19.70
CA LYS A 575 34.28 -5.45 -19.21
C LYS A 575 33.14 -4.98 -20.11
N LEU A 576 33.44 -4.32 -21.23
CA LEU A 576 32.44 -3.60 -22.04
C LEU A 576 32.29 -4.20 -23.44
N ARG A 577 31.39 -5.19 -23.57
CA ARG A 577 30.71 -5.54 -24.83
C ARG A 577 29.27 -5.94 -24.51
N CYS A 578 28.29 -5.25 -25.09
CA CYS A 578 26.90 -5.69 -25.05
C CYS A 578 26.80 -7.06 -25.74
N ARG A 579 26.19 -8.07 -25.11
CA ARG A 579 25.84 -9.31 -25.83
C ARG A 579 24.72 -8.97 -26.83
N PRO A 580 24.80 -9.43 -28.09
CA PRO A 580 23.65 -9.37 -28.99
C PRO A 580 22.51 -10.24 -28.41
N PRO A 581 21.24 -9.95 -28.75
CA PRO A 581 20.13 -10.83 -28.40
C PRO A 581 20.33 -12.20 -29.05
N LEU A 582 19.91 -13.26 -28.36
CA LEU A 582 19.93 -14.63 -28.89
C LEU A 582 18.87 -14.75 -30.00
N ALA A 583 19.30 -14.60 -31.26
CA ALA A 583 18.52 -15.05 -32.40
C ALA A 583 18.32 -16.58 -32.32
N GLY A 584 17.14 -17.05 -32.71
CA GLY A 584 16.61 -18.35 -32.29
C GLY A 584 17.51 -19.54 -32.60
N LEU A 585 17.80 -20.35 -31.56
CA LEU A 585 18.10 -21.76 -31.74
C LEU A 585 16.80 -22.49 -32.09
N GLN A 586 16.65 -22.85 -33.37
CA GLN A 586 15.79 -23.97 -33.72
C GLN A 586 16.44 -25.24 -33.16
N HIS A 587 15.64 -26.05 -32.46
CA HIS A 587 16.03 -27.40 -32.09
C HIS A 587 15.34 -28.38 -33.04
N GLU A 588 16.15 -29.08 -33.82
CA GLU A 588 15.91 -30.49 -34.17
C GLU A 588 16.20 -31.38 -32.94
#